data_AF-A0A8J7X9B8-F1
#
_entry.id   AF-A0A8J7X9B8-F1
#
_cell.length_a   1.000
_cell.length_b   1.000
_cell.length_c   1.000
_cell.angle_alpha   90.00
_cell.angle_beta   90.00
_cell.angle_gamma   90.00
#
_symmetry.space_group_name_H-M   'P 1'
#
loop_
_entity.id
_entity.type
_entity.pdbx_description
1 polymer ?
#
loop_
_entity_poly.entity_id
_entity_poly.type
_entity_poly.pdbx_seq_one_letter_code
_entity_poly.pdbx_strand_id
1 'polypeptide(L)'
;MKTKLFIAIVFVGSGIILAIMSLKDVFYTGINNFSAVLLVLSCVMMVCGVLFRYRGELDDIERVLGIDQELLKKGDEEIKMLRRGKGKEASGWRIRDIEQRLKELEERVK
;
A
#
# COMPACT_ATOMS: atom_id res chain seq x y z
N MET A 1 -3.38 -2.34 -11.73
CA MET A 1 -3.06 -0.98 -12.21
C MET A 1 -3.40 -0.75 -13.69
N LYS A 2 -2.81 -1.48 -14.66
CA LYS A 2 -2.92 -1.17 -16.10
C LYS A 2 -4.36 -1.01 -16.64
N THR A 3 -5.27 -1.90 -16.24
CA THR A 3 -6.69 -1.87 -16.68
C THR A 3 -7.46 -0.68 -16.11
N LYS A 4 -7.23 -0.31 -14.84
CA LYS A 4 -7.89 0.83 -14.19
C LYS A 4 -7.43 2.16 -14.80
N LEU A 5 -6.14 2.28 -15.09
CA LEU A 5 -5.56 3.44 -15.78
C LEU A 5 -6.13 3.58 -17.20
N PHE A 6 -6.24 2.46 -17.93
CA PHE A 6 -6.83 2.44 -19.27
C PHE A 6 -8.30 2.89 -19.25
N ILE A 7 -9.10 2.39 -18.31
CA ILE A 7 -10.51 2.79 -18.14
C ILE A 7 -10.63 4.29 -17.83
N ALA A 8 -9.77 4.82 -16.95
CA ALA A 8 -9.77 6.25 -16.61
C ALA A 8 -9.44 7.12 -17.83
N ILE A 9 -8.43 6.75 -18.62
CA ILE A 9 -8.05 7.45 -19.86
C ILE A 9 -9.19 7.42 -20.88
N VAL A 10 -9.85 6.26 -21.04
CA VAL A 10 -10.98 6.10 -21.96
C VAL A 10 -12.17 6.96 -21.53
N PHE A 11 -12.49 7.01 -20.23
CA PHE A 11 -13.58 7.85 -19.69
C PHE A 11 -13.31 9.34 -19.89
N VAL A 12 -12.10 9.79 -19.57
CA VAL A 12 -11.72 11.20 -19.75
C VAL A 12 -11.69 11.56 -21.24
N GLY A 13 -11.09 10.71 -22.08
CA GLY A 13 -10.99 10.95 -23.52
C GLY A 13 -12.36 10.99 -24.21
N SER A 14 -13.24 10.03 -23.92
CA SER A 14 -14.60 10.01 -24.46
C SER A 14 -15.43 11.21 -23.95
N GLY A 15 -15.26 11.61 -22.69
CA GLY A 15 -15.84 12.84 -22.15
C GLY A 15 -15.40 14.08 -22.95
N ILE A 16 -14.10 14.23 -23.22
CA ILE A 16 -13.58 15.39 -23.98
C ILE A 16 -14.16 15.44 -25.39
N ILE A 17 -14.24 14.29 -26.06
CA ILE A 17 -14.81 14.20 -27.41
C ILE A 17 -16.28 14.63 -27.40
N LEU A 18 -17.07 14.13 -26.42
CA LEU A 18 -18.49 14.50 -26.28
C LEU A 18 -18.67 16.00 -25.95
N ALA A 19 -17.79 16.58 -25.13
CA ALA A 19 -17.79 18.02 -24.87
C ALA A 19 -17.56 18.83 -26.14
N ILE A 20 -16.57 18.44 -26.96
CA ILE A 20 -16.27 19.12 -28.22
C ILE A 20 -17.44 18.99 -29.21
N MET A 21 -18.08 17.82 -29.29
CA MET A 21 -19.27 17.65 -30.14
C MET A 21 -20.44 18.50 -29.67
N SER A 22 -20.70 18.55 -28.36
CA SER A 22 -21.74 19.40 -27.78
C SER A 22 -21.47 20.88 -28.01
N LEU A 23 -20.23 21.33 -27.81
CA LEU A 23 -19.81 22.70 -28.11
C LEU A 23 -20.02 23.04 -29.59
N LYS A 24 -19.61 22.15 -30.51
CA LYS A 24 -19.88 22.33 -31.94
C LYS A 24 -21.37 22.46 -32.20
N ASP A 25 -22.20 21.60 -31.63
CA ASP A 25 -23.65 21.67 -31.82
C ASP A 25 -24.20 23.02 -31.35
N VAL A 26 -23.83 23.48 -30.15
CA VAL A 26 -24.22 24.81 -29.64
C VAL A 26 -23.79 25.95 -30.57
N PHE A 27 -22.58 25.89 -31.15
CA PHE A 27 -22.08 26.93 -32.07
C PHE A 27 -22.76 26.92 -33.44
N TYR A 28 -23.15 25.76 -33.96
CA TYR A 28 -23.66 25.62 -35.33
C TYR A 28 -25.20 25.56 -35.42
N THR A 29 -25.89 24.97 -34.44
CA THR A 29 -27.36 24.79 -34.44
C THR A 29 -28.05 25.58 -33.33
N GLY A 30 -27.30 26.21 -32.42
CA GLY A 30 -27.84 26.93 -31.26
C GLY A 30 -28.06 26.02 -30.05
N ILE A 31 -28.38 26.60 -28.89
CA ILE A 31 -28.57 25.85 -27.65
C ILE A 31 -29.86 25.01 -27.76
N ASN A 32 -29.70 23.68 -27.79
CA ASN A 32 -30.81 22.73 -27.70
C ASN A 32 -30.68 21.90 -26.40
N ASN A 33 -31.80 21.38 -25.89
CA ASN A 33 -31.79 20.60 -24.63
C ASN A 33 -30.88 19.37 -24.68
N PHE A 34 -30.69 18.77 -25.86
CA PHE A 34 -29.85 17.60 -26.06
C PHE A 34 -28.35 17.92 -25.88
N SER A 35 -27.89 19.04 -26.43
CA SER A 35 -26.52 19.57 -26.31
C SER A 35 -26.18 19.90 -24.86
N ALA A 36 -27.11 20.53 -24.12
CA ALA A 36 -26.97 20.81 -22.69
C ALA A 36 -26.84 19.53 -21.86
N VAL A 37 -27.68 18.52 -22.13
CA VAL A 37 -27.59 17.20 -21.47
C VAL A 37 -26.26 16.52 -21.78
N LEU A 38 -25.81 16.55 -23.04
CA LEU A 38 -24.51 16.01 -23.46
C LEU A 38 -23.33 16.67 -22.77
N LEU A 39 -23.39 17.99 -22.57
CA LEU A 39 -22.35 18.74 -21.88
C LEU A 39 -22.25 18.31 -20.41
N VAL A 40 -23.39 18.22 -19.73
CA VAL A 40 -23.46 17.75 -18.34
C VAL A 40 -22.96 16.31 -18.23
N LEU A 41 -23.39 15.42 -19.14
CA LEU A 41 -22.97 14.03 -19.16
C LEU A 41 -21.45 13.90 -19.35
N SER A 42 -20.88 14.69 -20.24
CA SER A 42 -19.43 14.76 -20.48
C SER A 42 -18.68 15.18 -19.20
N CYS A 43 -19.14 16.23 -18.52
CA CYS A 43 -18.54 16.69 -17.26
C CYS A 43 -18.58 15.58 -16.19
N VAL A 44 -19.71 14.89 -16.05
CA VAL A 44 -19.84 13.77 -15.09
C VAL A 44 -18.87 12.65 -15.45
N MET A 45 -18.73 12.29 -16.74
CA MET A 45 -17.78 11.27 -17.16
C MET A 45 -16.32 11.65 -16.88
N MET A 46 -15.94 12.92 -17.07
CA MET A 46 -14.60 13.40 -16.72
C MET A 46 -14.35 13.31 -15.20
N VAL A 47 -15.30 13.76 -14.38
CA VAL A 47 -15.19 13.69 -12.91
C VAL A 47 -15.06 12.23 -12.45
N CYS A 48 -15.89 11.34 -12.97
CA CYS A 48 -15.79 9.91 -12.70
C CYS A 48 -14.42 9.33 -13.12
N GLY A 49 -13.90 9.72 -14.28
CA GLY A 49 -12.58 9.30 -14.75
C GLY A 49 -11.44 9.74 -13.81
N VAL A 50 -11.50 10.97 -13.31
CA VAL A 50 -10.54 11.49 -12.32
C VAL A 50 -10.65 10.75 -10.99
N LEU A 51 -11.87 10.52 -10.48
CA LEU A 51 -12.09 9.77 -9.24
C LEU A 51 -11.60 8.32 -9.35
N PHE A 52 -11.74 7.69 -10.52
CA PHE A 52 -11.19 6.35 -10.78
C PHE A 52 -9.66 6.31 -10.67
N ARG A 53 -8.98 7.39 -11.10
CA ARG A 53 -7.52 7.52 -10.94
C ARG A 53 -7.12 7.64 -9.48
N TYR A 54 -7.79 8.52 -8.72
CA TYR A 54 -7.52 8.70 -7.29
C TYR A 54 -7.76 7.41 -6.49
N ARG A 55 -8.83 6.66 -6.78
CA ARG A 55 -9.05 5.36 -6.14
C ARG A 55 -7.97 4.34 -6.50
N GLY A 56 -7.45 4.38 -7.72
CA GLY A 56 -6.32 3.55 -8.11
C GLY A 56 -5.05 3.85 -7.31
N GLU A 57 -4.74 5.13 -7.12
CA GLU A 57 -3.60 5.58 -6.32
C GLU A 57 -3.76 5.22 -4.84
N LEU A 58 -4.98 5.33 -4.29
CA LEU A 58 -5.32 4.90 -2.93
C LEU A 58 -5.13 3.38 -2.73
N ASP A 59 -5.60 2.55 -3.67
CA ASP A 59 -5.40 1.09 -3.60
C ASP A 59 -3.91 0.70 -3.65
N ASP A 60 -3.10 1.43 -4.44
CA ASP A 60 -1.66 1.17 -4.54
C ASP A 60 -0.93 1.57 -3.25
N ILE A 61 -1.32 2.69 -2.63
CA ILE A 61 -0.81 3.10 -1.31
C ILE A 61 -1.20 2.09 -0.23
N GLU A 62 -2.45 1.61 -0.23
CA GLU A 62 -2.92 0.60 0.71
C GLU A 62 -2.15 -0.72 0.57
N ARG A 63 -1.81 -1.13 -0.65
CA ARG A 63 -0.95 -2.30 -0.88
C ARG A 63 0.47 -2.13 -0.36
N VAL A 64 1.08 -0.97 -0.57
CA VAL A 64 2.45 -0.69 -0.07
C VAL A 64 2.45 -0.71 1.46
N LEU A 65 1.49 -0.04 2.09
CA LEU A 65 1.32 -0.04 3.55
C LEU A 65 1.07 -1.45 4.10
N GLY A 66 0.28 -2.26 3.41
CA GLY A 66 0.03 -3.66 3.79
C GLY A 66 1.30 -4.53 3.74
N ILE A 67 2.16 -4.31 2.73
CA ILE A 67 3.46 -5.00 2.61
C ILE A 67 4.41 -4.59 3.75
N ASP A 68 4.48 -3.29 4.07
CA ASP A 68 5.30 -2.79 5.19
C ASP A 68 4.86 -3.38 6.53
N GLN A 69 3.55 -3.55 6.74
CA GLN A 69 3.02 -4.13 7.96
C GLN A 69 3.35 -5.64 8.09
N GLU A 70 3.38 -6.38 6.99
CA GLU A 70 3.79 -7.78 6.97
C GLU A 70 5.30 -7.94 7.21
N LEU A 71 6.12 -7.07 6.63
CA LEU A 71 7.56 -6.99 6.87
C LEU A 71 7.88 -6.67 8.34
N LEU A 72 7.15 -5.72 8.94
CA LEU A 72 7.26 -5.41 10.37
C LEU A 72 6.93 -6.62 11.25
N LYS A 73 5.88 -7.38 10.93
CA LYS A 73 5.53 -8.61 11.66
C LYS A 73 6.61 -9.68 11.53
N LYS A 74 7.17 -9.88 10.34
CA LYS A 74 8.28 -10.83 10.12
C LYS A 74 9.53 -10.43 10.91
N GLY A 75 9.86 -9.14 10.92
CA GLY A 75 10.96 -8.61 11.74
C GLY A 75 10.74 -8.85 13.24
N ASP A 76 9.53 -8.60 13.75
CA ASP A 76 9.19 -8.86 15.15
C ASP A 76 9.28 -10.34 15.53
N GLU A 77 8.87 -11.25 14.63
CA GLU A 77 9.01 -12.69 14.84
C GLU A 77 10.47 -13.14 14.87
N GLU A 78 11.31 -12.66 13.97
CA GLU A 78 12.76 -12.95 13.99
C GLU A 78 13.43 -12.42 15.27
N ILE A 79 13.10 -11.20 15.71
CA ILE A 79 13.62 -10.63 16.97
C ILE A 79 13.18 -11.48 18.16
N LYS A 80 11.94 -11.96 18.17
CA LYS A 80 11.40 -12.83 19.23
C LYS A 80 12.09 -14.19 19.25
N MET A 81 12.43 -14.76 18.09
CA MET A 81 13.21 -15.99 17.99
C MET A 81 14.65 -15.80 18.47
N LEU A 82 15.30 -14.70 18.08
CA LEU A 82 16.64 -14.36 18.54
C LEU A 82 16.72 -14.15 20.07
N ARG A 83 15.71 -13.50 20.68
CA ARG A 83 15.62 -13.38 22.15
C ARG A 83 15.45 -14.72 22.84
N ARG A 84 14.65 -15.64 22.29
CA ARG A 84 14.44 -16.98 22.86
C ARG A 84 15.70 -17.86 22.75
N GLY A 85 16.47 -17.74 21.67
CA GLY A 85 17.74 -18.45 21.50
C GLY A 85 18.85 -17.93 22.42
N LYS A 86 19.08 -16.60 22.43
CA LYS A 86 20.14 -15.99 23.25
C LYS A 86 19.93 -16.13 24.76
N GLY A 87 18.69 -16.22 25.24
CA GLY A 87 18.39 -16.35 26.66
C GLY A 87 18.58 -17.76 27.24
N LYS A 88 18.54 -18.83 26.42
CA LYS A 88 18.58 -20.22 26.90
C LYS A 88 19.96 -20.89 26.78
N GLU A 89 20.75 -20.56 25.77
CA GLU A 89 22.03 -21.24 25.54
C GLU A 89 23.23 -20.54 26.20
N ALA A 90 23.24 -19.21 26.30
CA ALA A 90 24.44 -18.49 26.73
C ALA A 90 24.70 -18.52 28.26
N SER A 91 23.68 -18.76 29.10
CA SER A 91 23.87 -18.74 30.56
C SER A 91 24.15 -20.11 31.16
N GLY A 92 23.55 -21.19 30.65
CA GLY A 92 23.59 -22.50 31.30
C GLY A 92 24.97 -23.17 31.32
N TRP A 93 25.74 -23.12 30.22
CA TRP A 93 27.07 -23.74 30.20
C TRP A 93 28.10 -22.90 30.98
N ARG A 94 27.99 -21.58 30.86
CA ARG A 94 28.94 -20.62 31.44
C ARG A 94 28.78 -20.51 32.96
N ILE A 95 27.55 -20.61 33.47
CA ILE A 95 27.28 -20.69 34.91
C ILE A 95 27.79 -22.02 35.48
N ARG A 96 27.57 -23.15 34.78
CA ARG A 96 28.07 -24.46 35.21
C ARG A 96 29.60 -24.54 35.25
N ASP A 97 30.29 -23.94 34.29
CA ASP A 97 31.76 -23.89 34.27
C ASP A 97 32.32 -23.06 35.45
N ILE A 98 31.67 -21.93 35.77
CA ILE A 98 32.05 -21.09 36.92
C ILE A 98 31.81 -21.84 38.23
N GLU A 99 30.67 -22.54 38.36
CA GLU A 99 30.30 -23.29 39.56
C GLU A 99 31.24 -24.49 39.80
N GLN A 100 31.68 -25.16 38.72
CA GLN A 100 32.68 -26.23 38.80
C GLN A 100 34.05 -25.71 39.21
N ARG A 101 34.51 -24.59 38.62
CA ARG A 101 35.77 -23.93 39.02
C ARG A 101 35.76 -23.46 40.46
N LEU A 102 34.60 -23.03 40.98
CA LEU A 102 34.45 -22.62 42.37
C LEU A 102 34.67 -23.80 43.33
N LYS A 103 34.08 -24.96 43.03
CA LYS A 103 34.25 -26.18 43.84
C LYS A 103 35.70 -26.67 43.88
N GLU A 104 36.38 -26.65 42.73
CA GLU A 104 37.80 -27.01 42.66
C GLU A 104 38.71 -26.05 43.45
N LEU A 105 38.35 -24.77 43.53
CA LEU A 105 39.04 -23.82 44.40
C LEU A 105 38.76 -24.07 45.88
N GLU A 106 37.51 -24.37 46.23
CA GLU A 106 37.09 -24.62 47.61
C GLU A 106 37.75 -25.89 48.19
N GLU A 107 37.93 -26.94 47.38
CA GLU A 107 38.69 -28.14 47.77
C GLU A 107 40.19 -27.90 47.92
N ARG A 108 40.77 -26.94 47.19
CA ARG A 108 42.22 -26.62 47.28
C ARG A 108 42.56 -25.67 48.43
N VAL A 109 41.58 -24.89 48.89
CA VAL A 109 41.74 -23.94 50.00
C VAL A 109 41.51 -24.62 51.36
N LYS A 110 40.86 -25.79 51.38
CA LYS A 110 40.62 -26.61 52.57
C LYS A 110 41.77 -27.58 52.83
#